data_AF-A0A9E3ELL5-F1
#
_entry.id   AF-A0A9E3ELL5-F1
#
_cell.length_a   1.000
_cell.length_b   1.000
_cell.length_c   1.000
_cell.angle_alpha   90.00
_cell.angle_beta   90.00
_cell.angle_gamma   90.00
#
_symmetry.space_group_name_H-M   'P 1'
#
loop_
_entity.id
_entity.type
_entity.pdbx_description
1 polymer ?
#
loop_
_entity_poly.entity_id
_entity_poly.type
_entity_poly.pdbx_seq_one_letter_code
_entity_poly.pdbx_strand_id
1 'polypeptide(L)'
;MHIPPKLVRALKESGHEADHCYAIGLAAATDMDVWNYASQHDALIVTKDADFAALASARTGPAVIHVRLGNSSNKALMTRFFAELPEILKLIDLGHRVVALD
;
A
#
# COMPACT_ATOMS: atom_id res chain seq x y z
N MET A 1 -6.66 2.39 -12.66
CA MET A 1 -6.09 3.62 -12.08
C MET A 1 -4.99 3.19 -11.12
N HIS A 2 -3.75 3.60 -11.34
CA HIS A 2 -2.62 3.24 -10.47
C HIS A 2 -2.55 4.13 -9.23
N ILE A 3 -1.86 3.66 -8.18
CA ILE A 3 -1.53 4.49 -7.02
C ILE A 3 -0.65 5.66 -7.49
N PRO A 4 -1.00 6.93 -7.21
CA PRO A 4 -0.25 8.05 -7.75
C PRO A 4 1.10 8.22 -7.02
N PRO A 5 2.20 8.53 -7.72
CA PRO A 5 3.49 8.85 -7.09
C PRO A 5 3.43 10.02 -6.09
N LYS A 6 2.41 10.89 -6.22
CA LYS A 6 2.15 11.98 -5.25
C LYS A 6 1.83 11.46 -3.84
N LEU A 7 1.29 10.24 -3.71
CA LEU A 7 1.04 9.64 -2.41
C LEU A 7 2.36 9.37 -1.67
N VAL A 8 3.36 8.85 -2.38
CA VAL A 8 4.71 8.62 -1.83
C VAL A 8 5.32 9.92 -1.31
N ARG A 9 5.22 11.01 -2.08
CA ARG A 9 5.72 12.31 -1.64
C ARG A 9 5.05 12.77 -0.34
N ALA A 10 3.72 12.69 -0.25
CA ALA A 10 3.02 13.13 0.95
C ALA A 10 3.31 12.25 2.17
N LEU A 11 3.50 10.93 1.97
CA LEU A 11 3.94 10.02 3.03
C LEU A 11 5.32 10.41 3.56
N LYS A 12 6.27 10.73 2.66
CA LYS A 12 7.59 11.27 3.06
C LYS A 12 7.48 12.60 3.80
N GLU A 13 6.64 13.50 3.33
CA GLU A 13 6.37 14.80 3.99
C GLU A 13 5.69 14.64 5.36
N SER A 14 4.97 13.54 5.60
CA SER A 14 4.38 13.21 6.90
C SER A 14 5.28 12.33 7.79
N GLY A 15 6.54 12.11 7.40
CA GLY A 15 7.54 11.39 8.19
C GLY A 15 7.58 9.87 8.01
N HIS A 16 6.90 9.33 6.98
CA HIS A 16 6.97 7.91 6.64
C HIS A 16 7.98 7.64 5.52
N GLU A 17 8.63 6.48 5.57
CA GLU A 17 9.35 5.95 4.42
C GLU A 17 8.35 5.30 3.46
N ALA A 18 8.48 5.61 2.17
CA ALA A 18 7.61 5.07 1.13
C ALA A 18 8.31 5.16 -0.21
N ASP A 19 8.17 4.15 -1.06
CA ASP A 19 8.66 4.20 -2.43
C ASP A 19 7.60 3.72 -3.41
N HIS A 20 7.64 4.30 -4.61
CA HIS A 20 6.78 3.85 -5.70
C HIS A 20 7.51 2.76 -6.47
N CYS A 21 6.85 1.66 -6.84
CA CYS A 21 7.50 0.54 -7.56
C CYS A 21 8.33 1.01 -8.78
N TYR A 22 7.84 2.01 -9.53
CA TYR A 22 8.59 2.62 -10.63
C TYR A 22 9.94 3.22 -10.20
N ALA A 23 9.99 3.93 -9.07
CA ALA A 23 11.19 4.62 -8.59
C ALA A 23 12.28 3.65 -8.10
N ILE A 24 11.89 2.46 -7.64
CA ILE A 24 12.81 1.41 -7.15
C ILE A 24 13.08 0.33 -8.20
N GLY A 25 12.77 0.60 -9.48
CA GLY A 25 13.05 -0.34 -10.59
C GLY A 25 12.12 -1.54 -10.68
N LEU A 26 11.03 -1.57 -9.92
CA LEU A 26 10.02 -2.64 -9.93
C LEU A 26 8.84 -2.35 -10.88
N ALA A 27 9.02 -1.48 -11.87
CA ALA A 27 7.96 -1.10 -12.81
C ALA A 27 7.46 -2.28 -13.67
N ALA A 28 8.36 -3.20 -14.02
CA ALA A 28 8.09 -4.40 -14.82
C ALA A 28 8.19 -5.69 -13.99
N ALA A 29 8.26 -5.55 -12.66
CA ALA A 29 8.40 -6.67 -11.75
C ALA A 29 7.05 -7.41 -11.60
N THR A 30 7.11 -8.70 -11.28
CA THR A 30 5.91 -9.48 -10.99
C THR A 30 5.37 -9.13 -9.60
N ASP A 31 4.11 -9.50 -9.32
CA ASP A 31 3.54 -9.31 -7.99
C ASP A 31 4.38 -10.00 -6.90
N MET A 32 4.97 -11.15 -7.23
CA MET A 32 5.84 -11.89 -6.31
C MET A 32 7.17 -11.17 -6.07
N ASP A 33 7.72 -10.49 -7.08
CA ASP A 33 8.93 -9.68 -6.91
C ASP A 33 8.67 -8.50 -5.97
N VAL A 34 7.53 -7.81 -6.15
CA VAL A 34 7.09 -6.73 -5.25
C VAL A 34 6.82 -7.26 -3.84
N TRP A 35 6.18 -8.43 -3.72
CA TRP A 35 5.94 -9.11 -2.45
C TRP A 35 7.22 -9.44 -1.70
N ASN A 36 8.20 -10.01 -2.40
CA ASN A 36 9.50 -10.37 -1.85
C ASN A 36 10.28 -9.12 -1.46
N TYR A 37 10.27 -8.09 -2.28
CA TYR A 37 10.90 -6.81 -1.96
C TYR A 37 10.34 -6.23 -0.67
N ALA A 38 9.01 -6.12 -0.56
CA ALA A 38 8.36 -5.60 0.64
C ALA A 38 8.66 -6.45 1.88
N SER A 39 8.68 -7.78 1.74
CA SER A 39 9.05 -8.69 2.84
C SER A 39 10.50 -8.47 3.32
N GLN A 40 11.44 -8.27 2.40
CA GLN A 40 12.86 -8.09 2.72
C GLN A 40 13.16 -6.74 3.37
N HIS A 41 12.32 -5.74 3.12
CA HIS A 41 12.49 -4.36 3.61
C HIS A 41 11.55 -4.03 4.77
N ASP A 42 10.83 -5.02 5.32
CA ASP A 42 9.80 -4.82 6.36
C ASP A 42 8.77 -3.75 5.99
N ALA A 43 8.38 -3.72 4.70
CA ALA A 43 7.52 -2.71 4.13
C ALA A 43 6.07 -3.20 3.98
N LEU A 44 5.15 -2.23 4.00
CA LEU A 44 3.74 -2.44 3.68
C LEU A 44 3.49 -2.24 2.18
N ILE A 45 2.54 -2.99 1.61
CA ILE A 45 2.13 -2.79 0.22
C ILE A 45 0.83 -1.98 0.19
N VAL A 46 0.84 -0.85 -0.50
CA VAL A 46 -0.36 -0.05 -0.81
C VAL A 46 -0.75 -0.29 -2.25
N THR A 47 -1.94 -0.83 -2.51
CA THR A 47 -2.34 -1.23 -3.86
C THR A 47 -3.86 -1.17 -4.07
N LYS A 48 -4.28 -0.99 -5.32
CA LYS A 48 -5.68 -1.19 -5.74
C LYS A 48 -5.94 -2.62 -6.25
N ASP A 49 -4.88 -3.37 -6.53
CA ASP A 49 -4.97 -4.71 -7.07
C ASP A 49 -5.41 -5.70 -5.97
N ALA A 50 -6.47 -6.44 -6.24
CA ALA A 50 -7.01 -7.41 -5.29
C ALA A 50 -6.11 -8.64 -5.14
N ASP A 51 -5.23 -8.91 -6.11
CA ASP A 51 -4.37 -10.10 -6.08
C ASP A 51 -3.36 -10.04 -4.92
N PHE A 52 -2.87 -8.86 -4.54
CA PHE A 52 -2.05 -8.69 -3.33
C PHE A 52 -2.84 -8.93 -2.04
N ALA A 53 -4.11 -8.52 -1.98
CA ALA A 53 -4.96 -8.79 -0.81
C ALA A 53 -5.25 -10.29 -0.68
N ALA A 54 -5.49 -10.97 -1.80
CA ALA A 54 -5.59 -12.42 -1.84
C ALA A 54 -4.28 -13.09 -1.41
N LEU A 55 -3.15 -12.60 -1.91
CA LEU A 55 -1.81 -13.10 -1.57
C LEU A 55 -1.51 -12.99 -0.07
N ALA A 56 -1.84 -11.86 0.55
CA ALA A 56 -1.68 -11.63 1.99
C ALA A 56 -2.66 -12.42 2.87
N SER A 57 -3.79 -12.84 2.31
CA SER A 57 -4.71 -13.75 3.00
C SER A 57 -4.23 -15.20 2.94
N ALA A 58 -3.48 -15.57 1.88
CA ALA A 58 -3.02 -16.93 1.64
C ALA A 58 -1.61 -17.21 2.18
N ARG A 59 -0.81 -16.18 2.46
CA ARG A 59 0.63 -16.32 2.80
C ARG A 59 1.06 -15.34 3.89
N THR A 60 2.03 -15.75 4.69
CA THR A 60 2.80 -14.84 5.56
C THR A 60 3.71 -13.94 4.70
N GLY A 61 3.87 -12.66 5.05
CA GLY A 61 4.73 -11.71 4.30
C GLY A 61 4.56 -10.24 4.74
N PRO A 62 4.42 -9.27 3.83
CA PRO A 62 4.05 -7.87 4.13
C PRO A 62 2.53 -7.70 4.30
N ALA A 63 2.11 -6.79 5.17
CA ALA A 63 0.69 -6.42 5.24
C ALA A 63 0.30 -5.51 4.06
N VAL A 64 -0.97 -5.57 3.68
CA VAL A 64 -1.51 -4.93 2.49
C VAL A 64 -2.60 -3.93 2.86
N ILE A 65 -2.43 -2.68 2.43
CA ILE A 65 -3.47 -1.66 2.42
C ILE A 65 -4.16 -1.74 1.04
N HIS A 66 -5.36 -2.31 1.01
CA HIS A 66 -6.14 -2.47 -0.21
C HIS A 66 -7.03 -1.24 -0.44
N VAL A 67 -6.64 -0.40 -1.39
CA VAL A 67 -7.34 0.82 -1.76
C VAL A 67 -8.54 0.50 -2.64
N ARG A 68 -9.74 0.54 -2.06
CA ARG A 68 -11.03 0.21 -2.70
C ARG A 68 -11.86 1.43 -3.06
N LEU A 69 -11.30 2.62 -2.88
CA LEU A 69 -11.77 3.86 -3.49
C LEU A 69 -11.78 3.69 -5.01
N GLY A 70 -12.96 3.62 -5.61
CA GLY A 70 -13.17 3.47 -7.06
C GLY A 70 -12.55 4.61 -7.90
N ASN A 71 -13.23 5.06 -8.94
CA ASN A 71 -12.77 6.25 -9.66
C ASN A 71 -12.89 7.48 -8.74
N SER A 72 -11.75 7.88 -8.19
CA SER A 72 -11.60 8.98 -7.25
C SER A 72 -10.53 9.92 -7.77
N SER A 73 -10.69 11.22 -7.51
CA SER A 73 -9.61 12.17 -7.80
C SER A 73 -8.41 11.90 -6.88
N ASN A 74 -7.20 12.26 -7.33
CA ASN A 74 -6.03 12.19 -6.46
C ASN A 74 -6.27 12.96 -5.14
N LYS A 75 -6.97 14.09 -5.17
CA LYS A 75 -7.31 14.84 -3.95
C LYS A 75 -8.16 13.99 -3.00
N ALA A 76 -9.23 13.36 -3.50
CA ALA A 76 -10.10 12.52 -2.69
C ALA A 76 -9.36 11.30 -2.10
N LEU A 77 -8.52 10.64 -2.92
CA LEU A 77 -7.67 9.55 -2.44
C LEU A 77 -6.77 10.01 -1.30
N MET A 78 -6.06 11.13 -1.46
CA MET A 78 -5.13 11.64 -0.44
C MET A 78 -5.87 12.01 0.85
N THR A 79 -6.98 12.75 0.73
CA THR A 79 -7.79 13.14 1.89
C THR A 79 -8.27 11.91 2.67
N ARG A 80 -8.80 10.90 1.98
CA ARG A 80 -9.27 9.68 2.65
C ARG A 80 -8.12 8.87 3.24
N PHE A 81 -7.06 8.67 2.45
CA PHE A 81 -5.89 7.90 2.87
C PHE A 81 -5.30 8.44 4.17
N PHE A 82 -5.02 9.73 4.26
CA PHE A 82 -4.45 10.32 5.48
C PHE A 82 -5.44 10.41 6.64
N ALA A 83 -6.75 10.48 6.36
CA ALA A 83 -7.76 10.43 7.42
C ALA A 83 -7.83 9.05 8.09
N GLU A 84 -7.67 7.98 7.32
CA GLU A 84 -7.78 6.60 7.83
C GLU A 84 -6.45 5.95 8.20
N LEU A 85 -5.32 6.49 7.70
CA LEU A 85 -4.00 5.92 7.92
C LEU A 85 -3.71 5.57 9.40
N PRO A 86 -4.02 6.42 10.40
CA PRO A 86 -3.75 6.08 11.80
C PRO A 86 -4.51 4.83 12.27
N GLU A 87 -5.74 4.62 11.80
CA GLU A 87 -6.54 3.46 12.17
C GLU A 87 -6.08 2.22 11.41
N ILE A 88 -5.74 2.37 10.14
CA ILE A 88 -5.18 1.30 9.31
C ILE A 88 -3.88 0.76 9.94
N LEU A 89 -2.98 1.64 10.38
CA LEU A 89 -1.73 1.24 11.01
C LEU A 89 -1.96 0.49 12.33
N LYS A 90 -2.90 0.93 13.18
CA LYS A 90 -3.26 0.18 14.39
C LYS A 90 -3.77 -1.23 14.08
N LEU A 91 -4.61 -1.38 13.06
CA LEU A 91 -5.10 -2.71 12.67
C LEU A 91 -3.93 -3.60 12.21
N ILE A 92 -2.99 -3.04 11.45
CA ILE A 92 -1.79 -3.77 11.05
C ILE A 92 -0.95 -4.19 12.27
N ASP A 93 -0.77 -3.30 13.25
CA ASP A 93 -0.06 -3.58 14.51
C ASP A 93 -0.76 -4.67 15.34
N LEU A 94 -2.09 -4.76 15.26
CA LEU A 94 -2.90 -5.83 15.86
C LEU A 94 -2.82 -7.17 15.09
N GLY A 95 -2.03 -7.23 14.02
CA GLY A 95 -1.80 -8.43 13.23
C GLY A 95 -2.72 -8.57 12.01
N HIS A 96 -3.52 -7.55 11.69
CA HIS A 96 -4.30 -7.59 10.46
C HIS A 96 -3.39 -7.49 9.23
N ARG A 97 -3.49 -8.50 8.38
CA ARG A 97 -2.63 -8.66 7.20
C ARG A 97 -3.15 -7.93 5.98
N VAL A 98 -4.47 -7.72 5.94
CA VAL A 98 -5.16 -6.97 4.89
C VAL A 98 -6.09 -6.00 5.57
N VAL A 99 -5.96 -4.71 5.23
CA VAL A 99 -6.85 -3.65 5.70
C VAL A 99 -7.35 -2.89 4.48
N ALA A 100 -8.66 -2.77 4.36
CA ALA A 100 -9.29 -2.05 3.26
C ALA A 100 -9.35 -0.54 3.57
N LEU A 101 -9.07 0.27 2.55
CA LEU A 101 -9.39 1.70 2.51
C LEU A 101 -10.57 1.90 1.54
N ASP A 102 -11.76 2.05 2.10
CA ASP A 102 -13.04 2.23 1.37
C ASP A 102 -13.41 3.72 1.21
#